data_AF-A0A0G1N8J4-F1
#
_entry.id   AF-A0A0G1N8J4-F1
#
_cell.length_a   1.000
_cell.length_b   1.000
_cell.length_c   1.000
_cell.angle_alpha   90.00
_cell.angle_beta   90.00
_cell.angle_gamma   90.00
#
_symmetry.space_group_name_H-M   'P 1'
#
loop_
_entity.id
_entity.type
_entity.pdbx_description
1 polymer ?
#
loop_
_entity_poly.entity_id
_entity_poly.type
_entity_poly.pdbx_seq_one_letter_code
_entity_poly.pdbx_strand_id
1 'polypeptide(L)' 'MAVILEEKKIRAIVKESVKEAMDAQMIKLGAFLIPHMSAKEQKNIVKLYKWPSRKASRSYQVEL' A
#
# COMPACT_ATOMS: atom_id res chain seq x y z
N MET A 1 -39.40 -2.99 1.90
CA MET A 1 -38.32 -3.94 1.56
C MET A 1 -37.17 -3.29 0.77
N ALA A 2 -37.43 -2.37 -0.17
CA ALA A 2 -36.39 -1.73 -1.01
C ALA A 2 -35.41 -0.82 -0.23
N VAL A 3 -35.90 0.03 0.67
CA VAL A 3 -35.08 0.99 1.44
C VAL A 3 -34.01 0.31 2.31
N ILE A 4 -34.32 -0.86 2.88
CA ILE A 4 -33.40 -1.63 3.73
C ILE A 4 -32.26 -2.24 2.90
N LEU A 5 -32.50 -2.56 1.63
CA LEU A 5 -31.47 -3.06 0.71
C LEU A 5 -30.52 -1.95 0.24
N GLU A 6 -31.02 -0.72 0.07
CA GLU A 6 -30.20 0.45 -0.25
C GLU A 6 -29.29 0.85 0.91
N GLU A 7 -29.80 0.90 2.15
CA GLU A 7 -28.98 1.24 3.31
C GLU A 7 -27.81 0.25 3.50
N LYS A 8 -28.06 -1.05 3.31
CA LYS A 8 -27.02 -2.08 3.39
C LYS A 8 -25.93 -1.91 2.33
N LYS A 9 -26.31 -1.54 1.10
CA LYS A 9 -25.36 -1.30 0.00
C LYS A 9 -24.53 -0.05 0.27
N ILE A 10 -25.14 1.04 0.70
CA ILE A 10 -24.44 2.30 1.03
C ILE A 10 -23.45 2.04 2.17
N ARG A 11 -23.88 1.35 3.23
CA ARG A 11 -23.00 0.98 4.35
C ARG A 11 -21.82 0.13 3.89
N ALA A 12 -22.02 -0.81 2.97
CA ALA A 12 -20.95 -1.63 2.43
C ALA A 12 -19.92 -0.79 1.64
N ILE A 13 -20.38 0.08 0.74
CA ILE A 13 -19.53 0.96 -0.06
C ILE A 13 -18.70 1.88 0.84
N VAL A 14 -19.35 2.55 1.82
CA VAL A 14 -18.63 3.43 2.75
C VAL A 14 -17.56 2.67 3.53
N LYS A 15 -17.87 1.45 3.99
CA LYS A 15 -16.92 0.63 4.75
C LYS A 15 -15.72 0.20 3.90
N GLU A 16 -15.96 -0.12 2.63
CA GLU A 16 -14.92 -0.48 1.67
C GLU A 16 -14.03 0.72 1.33
N SER A 17 -14.62 1.89 1.06
CA SER A 17 -13.86 3.13 0.83
C SER A 17 -12.99 3.54 2.01
N VAL A 18 -13.52 3.42 3.24
CA VAL A 18 -12.72 3.70 4.46
C VAL A 18 -11.58 2.69 4.59
N LYS A 19 -11.83 1.41 4.32
CA LYS A 19 -10.80 0.37 4.37
C LYS A 19 -9.68 0.66 3.36
N GLU A 20 -10.01 1.01 2.13
CA GLU A 20 -9.02 1.35 1.11
C GLU A 20 -8.19 2.58 1.50
N ALA A 21 -8.82 3.61 2.05
CA ALA A 21 -8.12 4.79 2.54
C ALA A 21 -7.16 4.46 3.70
N MET A 22 -7.58 3.59 4.63
CA MET A 22 -6.72 3.13 5.73
C MET A 22 -5.56 2.26 5.23
N ASP A 23 -5.81 1.35 4.29
CA ASP A 23 -4.77 0.50 3.70
C ASP A 23 -3.69 1.37 3.00
N ALA A 24 -4.10 2.42 2.28
CA ALA A 24 -3.17 3.36 1.66
C ALA A 24 -2.32 4.13 2.69
N GLN A 25 -2.92 4.57 3.80
CA GLN A 25 -2.19 5.24 4.88
C GLN A 25 -1.24 4.29 5.62
N MET A 26 -1.65 3.04 5.86
CA MET A 26 -0.81 2.03 6.49
C MET A 26 0.41 1.67 5.65
N ILE A 27 0.29 1.66 4.32
CA ILE A 27 1.42 1.48 3.42
C ILE A 27 2.40 2.64 3.54
N LYS A 28 1.90 3.89 3.58
CA LYS A 28 2.76 5.07 3.77
C LYS A 28 3.47 5.05 5.12
N LEU A 29 2.75 4.70 6.19
CA LEU A 29 3.31 4.55 7.53
C LEU A 29 4.36 3.43 7.57
N GLY A 30 4.08 2.30 6.93
CA GLY A 30 5.03 1.20 6.75
C GLY A 30 6.29 1.67 6.04
N ALA A 31 6.17 2.46 4.98
CA ALA A 31 7.32 3.03 4.27
C ALA A 31 8.17 3.95 5.16
N PHE A 32 7.55 4.75 6.05
CA PHE A 32 8.28 5.57 7.03
C PHE A 32 9.06 4.76 8.06
N LEU A 33 8.62 3.54 8.36
CA LEU A 33 9.29 2.64 9.31
C LEU A 33 10.37 1.78 8.66
N ILE A 34 10.49 1.80 7.32
CA ILE A 34 11.55 1.09 6.60
C ILE A 34 12.84 1.92 6.69
N PRO A 35 13.99 1.30 6.99
CA PRO A 35 15.28 1.99 6.98
C PRO A 35 15.50 2.73 5.65
N HIS A 36 15.92 3.99 5.73
CA HIS A 36 16.26 4.77 4.55
C HIS A 36 17.37 4.08 3.77
N MET A 37 17.14 3.87 2.48
CA MET A 37 18.07 3.21 1.57
C MET A 37 18.39 4.14 0.40
N SER A 38 19.66 4.42 0.18
CA SER A 38 20.11 5.25 -0.93
C SER A 38 19.90 4.57 -2.28
N ALA A 39 19.83 5.36 -3.35
CA ALA A 39 19.75 4.83 -4.72
C ALA A 39 20.97 3.95 -5.08
N LYS A 40 22.14 4.22 -4.48
CA LYS A 40 23.36 3.42 -4.68
C LYS A 40 23.22 2.04 -4.03
N GLU A 41 22.71 1.97 -2.80
CA GLU A 41 22.44 0.72 -2.09
C GLU A 41 21.38 -0.11 -2.81
N GLN A 42 20.26 0.51 -3.22
CA GLN A 42 19.22 -0.17 -3.98
C GLN A 42 19.76 -0.78 -5.29
N LYS A 43 20.60 -0.04 -6.04
CA LYS A 43 21.26 -0.57 -7.24
C LYS A 43 22.17 -1.76 -6.93
N ASN A 44 22.90 -1.71 -5.82
CA ASN A 44 23.78 -2.81 -5.42
C ASN A 44 22.98 -4.07 -5.03
N ILE A 45 21.88 -3.91 -4.28
CA ILE A 45 20.98 -5.01 -3.92
C ILE A 45 20.40 -5.67 -5.17
N VAL A 46 19.90 -4.88 -6.12
CA VAL A 46 19.37 -5.40 -7.38
C VAL A 46 20.45 -6.17 -8.16
N LYS A 47 21.70 -5.68 -8.18
CA LYS A 47 22.82 -6.36 -8.85
C LYS A 47 23.15 -7.70 -8.19
N LEU A 48 23.12 -7.77 -6.86
CA LEU A 48 23.52 -8.95 -6.09
C LEU A 48 22.40 -10.01 -6.02
N TYR A 49 21.16 -9.58 -5.82
CA TYR A 49 20.04 -10.46 -5.49
C TYR A 49 18.99 -10.58 -6.60
N LYS A 50 19.18 -9.84 -7.71
CA LYS A 50 18.22 -9.67 -8.81
C LYS A 50 16.96 -8.92 -8.37
N TRP A 51 16.21 -8.40 -9.34
CA TRP A 51 14.93 -7.77 -9.06
C TRP A 51 13.98 -8.78 -8.40
N PRO A 52 13.29 -8.42 -7.31
CA PRO A 52 12.27 -9.26 -6.73
C PRO A 52 11.26 -9.68 -7.80
N SER A 53 11.08 -10.98 -7.99
CA SER A 53 10.37 -11.52 -9.15
C SER A 53 8.85 -11.32 -9.10
N ARG A 54 8.26 -10.92 -7.96
CA ARG A 54 6.80 -10.91 -7.76
C ARG A 54 6.29 -9.89 -6.73
N LYS A 55 4.97 -9.63 -6.82
CA LYS A 55 4.00 -8.84 -6.01
C LYS A 55 4.29 -8.59 -4.51
N ALA A 56 5.18 -9.33 -3.87
CA ALA A 56 5.50 -9.21 -2.44
C ALA A 56 6.38 -8.00 -2.11
N SER A 57 7.16 -7.49 -3.08
CA SER A 57 8.00 -6.32 -2.91
C SER A 57 7.40 -5.14 -3.66
N ARG A 58 6.64 -4.28 -2.98
CA ARG A 58 6.29 -2.95 -3.50
C ARG A 58 7.36 -1.96 -3.05
N SER A 59 8.03 -1.34 -4.00
CA SER A 59 8.93 -0.21 -3.76
C SER A 59 8.09 1.07 -3.77
N TYR A 60 8.20 1.86 -2.71
CA TYR A 60 7.59 3.19 -2.64
C TYR A 60 8.72 4.21 -2.56
N GLN A 61 8.76 5.14 -3.52
CA GLN A 61 9.57 6.33 -3.40
C GLN A 61 8.80 7.33 -2.54
N VAL A 62 9.42 7.74 -1.43
CA VAL A 62 8.92 8.83 -0.60
C VAL A 62 9.75 10.06 -0.96
N GLU A 63 9.10 11.07 -1.51
CA GLU A 63 9.66 12.42 -1.58
C GLU A 63 9.45 13.04 -0.20
N LEU A 64 10.54 13.36 0.49
CA LEU A 64 10.53 14.09 1.77
C LEU A 64 10.40 15.59 1.51
#